data_AF-A0A0P0SAY0-F1
#
_entry.id   AF-A0A0P0SAY0-F1
#
_cell.length_a   1.000
_cell.length_b   1.000
_cell.length_c   1.000
_cell.angle_alpha   90.00
_cell.angle_beta   90.00
_cell.angle_gamma   90.00
#
_symmetry.space_group_name_H-M   'P 1'
#
loop_
_entity.id
_entity.type
_entity.pdbx_description
1 polymer ?
#
loop_
_entity_poly.entity_id
_entity_poly.type
_entity_poly.pdbx_seq_one_letter_code
_entity_poly.pdbx_strand_id
1 'polypeptide(L)'
;MAEQKFHSQVAIQPGTSSNHAVTKQQLDTAAANASNLDNATGSLNPSLISGLQAVIDGRIDTVLDIDNAPELLNTLSEIAAAINDDEEFATTITALIAALESRVEDLEESPSGAVNYKTTIGDNTVSSFAVTHSLATTDVVVSVVEVSTGQTVFPVVSRTDNNTVTVDFGSFVPTVSSHRVLVQPV
;
A
#
# COMPACT_ATOMS: atom_id res chain seq x y z
N MET A 1 -104.82 -66.07 2.23
CA MET A 1 -103.48 -65.55 1.90
C MET A 1 -102.88 -65.04 3.19
N ALA A 2 -101.81 -65.66 3.70
CA ALA A 2 -101.20 -65.27 4.97
C ALA A 2 -100.08 -64.25 4.73
N GLU A 3 -100.17 -63.11 5.39
CA GLU A 3 -99.23 -61.99 5.27
C GLU A 3 -97.96 -62.29 6.07
N GLN A 4 -96.82 -62.48 5.39
CA GLN A 4 -95.52 -62.63 6.06
C GLN A 4 -94.94 -61.25 6.38
N LYS A 5 -94.86 -60.92 7.67
CA LYS A 5 -94.06 -59.78 8.16
C LYS A 5 -92.60 -60.18 8.29
N PHE A 6 -91.75 -59.62 7.43
CA PHE A 6 -90.29 -59.69 7.59
C PHE A 6 -89.84 -58.70 8.67
N HIS A 7 -89.30 -59.19 9.77
CA HIS A 7 -88.54 -58.38 10.71
C HIS A 7 -87.06 -58.61 10.42
N SER A 8 -86.37 -57.61 9.86
CA SER A 8 -84.92 -57.68 9.66
C SER A 8 -84.21 -57.49 11.00
N GLN A 9 -83.69 -58.57 11.58
CA GLN A 9 -82.72 -58.45 12.67
C GLN A 9 -81.36 -58.09 12.06
N VAL A 10 -80.87 -56.88 12.35
CA VAL A 10 -79.50 -56.49 12.04
C VAL A 10 -78.59 -57.26 13.00
N ALA A 11 -77.83 -58.22 12.48
CA ALA A 11 -76.81 -58.90 13.27
C ALA A 11 -75.68 -57.90 13.57
N ILE A 12 -75.53 -57.50 14.84
CA ILE A 12 -74.34 -56.76 15.29
C ILE A 12 -73.25 -57.80 15.49
N GLN A 13 -72.26 -57.82 14.60
CA GLN A 13 -71.13 -58.74 14.72
C GLN A 13 -70.11 -58.16 15.70
N PRO A 14 -69.87 -58.78 16.87
CA PRO A 14 -68.84 -58.31 17.78
C PRO A 14 -67.45 -58.45 17.13
N GLY A 15 -66.55 -57.50 17.41
CA GLY A 15 -65.20 -57.49 16.86
C GLY A 15 -64.42 -58.76 17.22
N THR A 16 -63.61 -59.26 16.29
CA THR A 16 -62.74 -60.43 16.54
C THR A 16 -61.52 -60.04 17.39
N SER A 17 -60.83 -61.00 18.01
CA SER A 17 -59.53 -60.74 18.66
C SER A 17 -58.49 -60.17 17.69
N SER A 18 -58.60 -60.49 16.40
CA SER A 18 -57.78 -59.90 15.35
C SER A 18 -58.05 -58.40 15.21
N ASN A 19 -59.33 -57.98 15.22
CA ASN A 19 -59.72 -56.57 15.17
C ASN A 19 -59.15 -55.80 16.38
N HIS A 20 -59.19 -56.41 17.58
CA HIS A 20 -58.62 -55.80 18.79
C HIS A 20 -57.08 -55.69 18.71
N ALA A 21 -56.39 -56.71 18.21
CA ALA A 21 -54.93 -56.68 18.05
C ALA A 21 -54.47 -55.60 17.07
N VAL A 22 -55.17 -55.47 15.93
CA VAL A 22 -54.91 -54.40 14.93
C VAL A 22 -55.15 -53.02 15.55
N THR A 23 -56.28 -52.84 16.23
CA THR A 23 -56.63 -51.56 16.89
C THR A 23 -55.60 -51.19 17.94
N LYS A 24 -55.15 -52.17 18.75
CA LYS A 24 -54.09 -51.96 19.74
C LYS A 24 -52.77 -51.54 19.09
N GLN A 25 -52.37 -52.20 18.00
CA GLN A 25 -51.13 -51.86 17.29
C GLN A 25 -51.17 -50.45 16.70
N GLN A 26 -52.33 -50.02 16.19
CA GLN A 26 -52.54 -48.66 15.69
C GLN A 26 -52.48 -47.63 16.81
N LEU A 27 -53.11 -47.90 17.97
CA LEU A 27 -53.06 -47.06 19.17
C LEU A 27 -51.65 -46.93 19.73
N ASP A 28 -50.90 -48.04 19.82
CA ASP A 28 -49.52 -48.05 20.31
C ASP A 28 -48.62 -47.21 19.37
N THR A 29 -48.84 -47.30 18.06
CA THR A 29 -48.12 -46.50 17.05
C THR A 29 -48.47 -45.00 17.16
N ALA A 30 -49.75 -44.68 17.33
CA ALA A 30 -50.20 -43.30 17.49
C ALA A 30 -49.65 -42.66 18.78
N ALA A 31 -49.63 -43.40 19.89
CA ALA A 31 -49.07 -42.94 21.15
C ALA A 31 -47.56 -42.66 21.06
N ALA A 32 -46.81 -43.52 20.37
CA ALA A 32 -45.38 -43.30 20.10
C ALA A 32 -45.16 -42.04 19.26
N ASN A 33 -45.97 -41.83 18.21
CA ASN A 33 -45.89 -40.64 17.36
C ASN A 33 -46.25 -39.35 18.12
N ALA A 34 -47.26 -39.38 19.00
CA ALA A 34 -47.65 -38.24 19.82
C ALA A 34 -46.57 -37.89 20.86
N SER A 35 -45.99 -38.89 21.52
CA SER A 35 -44.86 -38.72 22.45
C SER A 35 -43.64 -38.06 21.79
N ASN A 36 -43.39 -38.38 20.51
CA ASN A 36 -42.33 -37.78 19.72
C ASN A 36 -42.62 -36.31 19.31
N LEU A 37 -43.88 -35.88 19.35
CA LEU A 37 -44.32 -34.54 18.95
C LEU A 37 -44.46 -33.58 20.15
N ASP A 38 -44.89 -34.08 21.31
CA ASP A 38 -45.25 -33.24 22.47
C ASP A 38 -44.05 -32.69 23.26
N ASN A 39 -42.81 -33.16 23.04
CA ASN A 39 -41.67 -32.72 23.83
C ASN A 39 -40.85 -31.59 23.16
N ALA A 40 -41.38 -30.37 23.18
CA ALA A 40 -40.60 -29.16 22.88
C ALA A 40 -39.60 -28.78 24.01
N THR A 41 -39.39 -29.65 25.01
CA THR A 41 -38.45 -29.44 26.13
C THR A 41 -37.48 -30.60 26.36
N GLY A 42 -37.39 -31.57 25.44
CA GLY A 42 -36.44 -32.67 25.54
C GLY A 42 -35.91 -33.10 24.18
N SER A 43 -34.75 -33.72 24.21
CA SER A 43 -33.90 -34.02 23.06
C SER A 43 -34.71 -34.45 21.85
N LEU A 44 -34.80 -33.54 20.86
CA LEU A 44 -35.34 -33.84 19.55
C LEU A 44 -34.55 -35.04 18.96
N ASN A 45 -35.20 -35.83 18.10
CA ASN A 45 -34.57 -36.94 17.41
C ASN A 45 -33.22 -36.46 16.81
N PRO A 46 -32.07 -37.13 17.10
CA PRO A 46 -30.77 -36.74 16.57
C PRO A 46 -30.77 -36.53 15.05
N SER A 47 -31.63 -37.25 14.30
CA SER A 47 -31.77 -37.07 12.85
C SER A 47 -32.45 -35.77 12.45
N LEU A 48 -33.39 -35.25 13.26
CA LEU A 48 -34.06 -33.97 13.03
C LEU A 48 -33.13 -32.80 13.39
N ILE A 49 -32.36 -32.94 14.48
CA ILE A 49 -31.32 -31.96 14.86
C ILE A 49 -30.24 -31.91 13.78
N SER A 50 -29.73 -33.08 13.36
CA SER A 50 -28.73 -33.18 12.30
C SER A 50 -29.26 -32.65 10.96
N GLY A 51 -30.53 -32.90 10.63
CA GLY A 51 -31.16 -32.35 9.43
C GLY A 51 -31.33 -30.83 9.49
N LEU A 52 -31.72 -30.28 10.63
CA LEU A 52 -31.83 -28.83 10.81
C LEU A 52 -30.45 -28.14 10.81
N GLN A 53 -29.44 -28.75 11.43
CA GLN A 53 -28.06 -28.29 11.36
C GLN A 53 -27.57 -28.31 9.91
N ALA A 54 -27.77 -29.40 9.17
CA ALA A 54 -27.41 -29.47 7.75
C ALA A 54 -28.12 -28.41 6.89
N VAL A 55 -29.39 -28.09 7.19
CA VAL A 55 -30.14 -27.03 6.49
C VAL A 55 -29.66 -25.63 6.90
N ILE A 56 -29.38 -25.38 8.18
CA ILE A 56 -28.86 -24.11 8.68
C ILE A 56 -27.46 -23.88 8.13
N ASP A 57 -26.57 -24.87 8.24
CA ASP A 57 -25.21 -24.82 7.71
C ASP A 57 -25.26 -24.63 6.19
N GLY A 58 -26.07 -25.41 5.46
CA GLY A 58 -26.23 -25.21 4.02
C GLY A 58 -26.84 -23.85 3.62
N ARG A 59 -27.70 -23.27 4.46
CA ARG A 59 -28.24 -21.90 4.25
C ARG A 59 -27.22 -20.82 4.58
N ILE A 60 -26.45 -20.99 5.64
CA ILE A 60 -25.34 -20.12 6.01
C ILE A 60 -24.29 -20.16 4.90
N ASP A 61 -23.94 -21.34 4.39
CA ASP A 61 -23.04 -21.50 3.25
C ASP A 61 -23.62 -20.91 1.97
N THR A 62 -24.93 -21.04 1.70
CA THR A 62 -25.56 -20.40 0.53
C THR A 62 -25.64 -18.87 0.65
N VAL A 63 -25.82 -18.34 1.85
CA VAL A 63 -26.00 -16.90 2.11
C VAL A 63 -24.66 -16.18 2.28
N LEU A 64 -23.68 -16.84 2.90
CA LEU A 64 -22.35 -16.29 3.18
C LEU A 64 -21.31 -16.72 2.15
N ASP A 65 -21.58 -17.80 1.40
CA ASP A 65 -20.73 -18.38 0.37
C ASP A 65 -19.24 -18.19 0.68
N ILE A 66 -18.80 -18.62 1.86
CA ILE A 66 -17.45 -18.25 2.36
C ILE A 66 -16.37 -18.90 1.47
N ASP A 67 -16.73 -19.98 0.78
CA ASP A 67 -15.90 -20.69 -0.17
C ASP A 67 -16.15 -20.31 -1.65
N ASN A 68 -17.30 -19.69 -2.02
CA ASN A 68 -17.52 -19.09 -3.36
C ASN A 68 -17.96 -17.61 -3.30
N ALA A 69 -17.44 -16.86 -2.32
CA ALA A 69 -17.74 -15.44 -2.19
C ALA A 69 -17.46 -14.82 -3.56
N PRO A 70 -18.41 -14.07 -4.15
CA PRO A 70 -18.33 -13.70 -5.55
C PRO A 70 -16.93 -13.16 -5.84
N GLU A 71 -16.33 -13.52 -6.97
CA GLU A 71 -15.00 -13.00 -7.38
C GLU A 71 -14.94 -11.46 -7.40
N LEU A 72 -16.09 -10.80 -7.31
CA LEU A 72 -16.34 -9.36 -7.15
C LEU A 72 -16.22 -8.82 -5.70
N LEU A 73 -16.06 -9.67 -4.69
CA LEU A 73 -16.06 -9.31 -3.26
C LEU A 73 -14.84 -9.84 -2.50
N ASN A 74 -13.81 -10.34 -3.19
CA ASN A 74 -12.54 -10.71 -2.56
C ASN A 74 -11.69 -9.45 -2.37
N THR A 75 -12.21 -8.50 -1.60
CA THR A 75 -11.66 -7.15 -1.45
C THR A 75 -10.16 -7.13 -1.11
N LEU A 76 -9.65 -8.09 -0.32
CA LEU A 76 -8.22 -8.17 -0.01
C LEU A 76 -7.38 -8.67 -1.20
N SER A 77 -7.87 -9.65 -1.97
CA SER A 77 -7.18 -10.10 -3.20
C SER A 77 -7.31 -9.08 -4.33
N GLU A 78 -8.43 -8.37 -4.42
CA GLU A 78 -8.64 -7.28 -5.38
C GLU A 78 -7.77 -6.07 -5.04
N ILE A 79 -7.63 -5.71 -3.76
CA ILE A 79 -6.69 -4.67 -3.32
C ILE A 79 -5.25 -5.10 -3.57
N ALA A 80 -4.90 -6.37 -3.29
CA ALA A 80 -3.57 -6.89 -3.57
C ALA A 80 -3.24 -6.88 -5.07
N ALA A 81 -4.20 -7.29 -5.91
CA ALA A 81 -4.07 -7.24 -7.37
C ALA A 81 -4.02 -5.79 -7.88
N ALA A 82 -4.90 -4.91 -7.42
CA ALA A 82 -4.92 -3.51 -7.79
C ALA A 82 -3.65 -2.76 -7.39
N ILE A 83 -2.99 -3.12 -6.28
CA ILE A 83 -1.69 -2.55 -5.89
C ILE A 83 -0.54 -3.13 -6.74
N ASN A 84 -0.61 -4.40 -7.15
CA ASN A 84 0.45 -5.07 -7.89
C ASN A 84 0.38 -4.85 -9.42
N ASP A 85 -0.80 -4.59 -9.96
CA ASP A 85 -1.08 -4.33 -11.39
C ASP A 85 -1.36 -2.83 -11.68
N ASP A 86 -0.95 -1.93 -10.78
CA ASP A 86 -1.06 -0.47 -11.00
C ASP A 86 0.04 0.03 -11.96
N GLU A 87 -0.12 -0.26 -13.26
CA GLU A 87 0.79 0.17 -14.32
C GLU A 87 0.91 1.71 -14.36
N GLU A 88 -0.14 2.43 -13.96
CA GLU A 88 -0.16 3.90 -13.94
C GLU A 88 0.71 4.47 -12.81
N PHE A 89 0.68 3.85 -11.61
CA PHE A 89 1.60 4.21 -10.52
C PHE A 89 3.05 3.93 -10.88
N ALA A 90 3.35 2.74 -11.42
CA ALA A 90 4.70 2.38 -11.87
C ALA A 90 5.20 3.37 -12.94
N THR A 91 4.37 3.67 -13.94
CA THR A 91 4.68 4.64 -15.00
C THR A 91 4.94 6.03 -14.42
N THR A 92 4.12 6.48 -13.48
CA THR A 92 4.27 7.79 -12.83
C THR A 92 5.57 7.88 -12.05
N ILE A 93 5.90 6.87 -11.26
CA ILE A 93 7.14 6.83 -10.47
C ILE A 93 8.36 6.77 -11.39
N THR A 94 8.34 5.94 -12.43
CA THR A 94 9.42 5.90 -13.43
C THR A 94 9.60 7.24 -14.13
N ALA A 95 8.51 7.92 -14.51
CA ALA A 95 8.57 9.25 -15.12
C ALA A 95 9.14 10.31 -14.16
N LEU A 96 8.76 10.26 -12.88
CA LEU A 96 9.29 11.17 -11.85
C LEU A 96 10.78 10.92 -11.58
N ILE A 97 11.21 9.66 -11.55
CA ILE A 97 12.62 9.28 -11.40
C ILE A 97 13.42 9.80 -12.59
N ALA A 98 12.98 9.54 -13.83
CA ALA A 98 13.64 10.03 -15.03
C ALA A 98 13.73 11.57 -15.06
N ALA A 99 12.69 12.28 -14.61
CA ALA A 99 12.71 13.73 -14.49
C ALA A 99 13.70 14.23 -13.43
N LEU A 100 13.84 13.51 -12.31
CA LEU A 100 14.85 13.81 -11.29
C LEU A 100 16.26 13.52 -11.80
N GLU A 101 16.48 12.41 -12.50
CA GLU A 101 17.76 12.07 -13.12
C GLU A 101 18.19 13.12 -14.14
N SER A 102 17.27 13.58 -15.00
CA SER A 102 17.55 14.69 -15.93
C SER A 102 17.93 15.97 -15.20
N ARG A 103 17.25 16.31 -14.10
CA ARG A 103 17.59 17.49 -13.31
C ARG A 103 18.93 17.36 -12.61
N VAL A 104 19.32 16.15 -12.21
CA VAL A 104 20.65 15.87 -11.65
C VAL A 104 21.69 16.01 -12.74
N GLU A 105 21.50 15.42 -13.91
CA GLU A 105 22.41 15.59 -15.05
C GLU A 105 22.56 17.06 -15.43
N ASP A 106 21.46 17.83 -15.50
CA ASP A 106 21.52 19.27 -15.74
C ASP A 106 22.32 20.02 -14.67
N LEU A 107 22.27 19.59 -13.39
CA LEU A 107 23.05 20.21 -12.32
C LEU A 107 24.54 19.83 -12.35
N GLU A 108 24.86 18.64 -12.84
CA GLU A 108 26.23 18.14 -12.98
C GLU A 108 26.90 18.66 -14.28
N GLU A 109 26.16 18.73 -15.38
CA GLU A 109 26.63 19.23 -16.69
C GLU A 109 26.59 20.75 -16.76
N SER A 110 25.62 21.40 -16.11
CA SER A 110 25.62 22.86 -16.07
C SER A 110 26.68 23.35 -15.10
N PRO A 111 27.71 24.10 -15.56
CA PRO A 111 28.49 24.92 -14.65
C PRO A 111 27.61 25.97 -13.95
N SER A 112 26.29 26.07 -14.25
CA SER A 112 25.32 26.94 -13.56
C SER A 112 24.76 26.37 -12.25
N GLY A 113 25.34 25.28 -11.75
CA GLY A 113 25.54 25.10 -10.32
C GLY A 113 26.69 25.95 -9.75
N ALA A 114 27.21 26.96 -10.47
CA ALA A 114 28.35 27.80 -10.10
C ALA A 114 28.16 28.46 -8.73
N VAL A 115 28.47 27.69 -7.71
CA VAL A 115 28.92 28.20 -6.44
C VAL A 115 30.11 29.08 -6.76
N ASN A 116 29.95 30.38 -6.50
CA ASN A 116 31.05 31.32 -6.44
C ASN A 116 32.23 30.61 -5.78
N TYR A 117 33.34 30.46 -6.49
CA TYR A 117 34.52 29.85 -5.91
C TYR A 117 35.09 30.83 -4.89
N LYS A 118 35.45 30.32 -3.71
CA LYS A 118 36.02 31.12 -2.64
C LYS A 118 37.22 30.41 -2.04
N THR A 119 38.32 31.13 -1.94
CA THR A 119 39.51 30.68 -1.21
C THR A 119 40.16 31.82 -0.47
N THR A 120 41.07 31.51 0.45
CA THR A 120 41.91 32.49 1.13
C THR A 120 43.37 32.22 0.74
N ILE A 121 44.09 33.27 0.36
CA ILE A 121 45.48 33.24 -0.10
C ILE A 121 46.37 34.11 0.80
N GLY A 122 47.68 33.99 0.58
CA GLY A 122 48.73 34.59 1.39
C GLY A 122 49.48 33.52 2.17
N ASP A 123 50.80 33.52 2.05
CA ASP A 123 51.71 32.54 2.67
C ASP A 123 52.98 33.20 3.25
N ASN A 124 53.02 34.53 3.24
CA ASN A 124 54.17 35.34 3.66
C ASN A 124 55.47 35.05 2.89
N THR A 125 55.39 34.43 1.70
CA THR A 125 56.54 33.96 0.92
C THR A 125 56.49 34.45 -0.53
N VAL A 126 55.34 34.40 -1.20
CA VAL A 126 55.17 34.83 -2.59
C VAL A 126 54.11 35.93 -2.72
N SER A 127 54.20 36.71 -3.80
CA SER A 127 53.24 37.77 -4.13
C SER A 127 52.21 37.38 -5.19
N SER A 128 52.33 36.20 -5.79
CA SER A 128 51.45 35.72 -6.87
C SER A 128 50.92 34.33 -6.58
N PHE A 129 49.60 34.16 -6.70
CA PHE A 129 48.90 32.94 -6.32
C PHE A 129 48.04 32.43 -7.49
N ALA A 130 48.21 31.16 -7.84
CA ALA A 130 47.28 30.46 -8.74
C ALA A 130 46.04 30.01 -7.95
N VAL A 131 44.86 30.36 -8.44
CA VAL A 131 43.56 30.07 -7.83
C VAL A 131 42.74 29.25 -8.81
N THR A 132 42.66 27.94 -8.56
CA THR A 132 41.88 27.00 -9.36
C THR A 132 40.42 26.99 -8.88
N HIS A 133 39.52 27.51 -9.70
CA HIS A 133 38.09 27.68 -9.41
C HIS A 133 37.16 26.67 -10.09
N SER A 134 37.64 25.96 -11.13
CA SER A 134 36.88 24.90 -11.82
C SER A 134 35.50 25.33 -12.37
N LEU A 135 35.35 26.59 -12.80
CA LEU A 135 34.09 27.11 -13.33
C LEU A 135 33.91 26.86 -14.83
N ALA A 136 34.89 26.21 -15.48
CA ALA A 136 34.91 25.89 -16.92
C ALA A 136 34.75 27.10 -17.87
N THR A 137 34.93 28.32 -17.38
CA THR A 137 34.82 29.56 -18.15
C THR A 137 35.90 30.57 -17.75
N THR A 138 36.36 31.36 -18.71
CA THR A 138 37.19 32.54 -18.44
C THR A 138 36.34 33.79 -18.22
N ASP A 139 35.05 33.75 -18.55
CA ASP A 139 34.12 34.87 -18.28
C ASP A 139 33.71 34.85 -16.80
N VAL A 140 34.59 35.43 -15.98
CA VAL A 140 34.48 35.46 -14.52
C VAL A 140 34.73 36.86 -13.98
N VAL A 141 34.09 37.22 -12.88
CA VAL A 141 34.46 38.35 -12.02
C VAL A 141 35.29 37.83 -10.86
N VAL A 142 36.43 38.47 -10.60
CA VAL A 142 37.28 38.18 -9.45
C VAL A 142 37.26 39.37 -8.49
N SER A 143 36.91 39.11 -7.23
CA SER A 143 36.95 40.08 -6.15
C SER A 143 37.92 39.61 -5.07
N VAL A 144 38.84 40.48 -4.66
CA VAL A 144 39.81 40.20 -3.61
C VAL A 144 39.55 41.13 -2.43
N VAL A 145 39.52 40.58 -1.22
CA VAL A 145 39.21 41.32 0.01
C VAL A 145 40.23 40.95 1.08
N GLU A 146 40.80 41.95 1.76
CA GLU A 146 41.62 41.72 2.94
C GLU A 146 40.75 41.23 4.11
N VAL A 147 41.12 40.11 4.74
CA VAL A 147 40.30 39.43 5.75
C VAL A 147 40.20 40.24 7.04
N SER A 148 41.27 40.92 7.43
CA SER A 148 41.37 41.68 8.68
C SER A 148 40.50 42.95 8.66
N THR A 149 40.48 43.66 7.52
CA THR A 149 39.83 44.97 7.38
C THR A 149 38.50 44.89 6.64
N GLY A 150 38.27 43.82 5.87
CA GLY A 150 37.11 43.68 5.00
C GLY A 150 37.18 44.56 3.75
N GLN A 151 38.30 45.23 3.49
CA GLN A 151 38.46 46.16 2.37
C GLN A 151 38.75 45.42 1.08
N THR A 152 38.13 45.88 -0.01
CA THR A 152 38.44 45.40 -1.37
C THR A 152 39.87 45.78 -1.74
N VAL A 153 40.61 44.82 -2.25
CA VAL A 153 41.98 44.98 -2.77
C VAL A 153 41.94 44.75 -4.27
N PHE A 154 42.72 45.53 -5.02
CA PHE A 154 42.78 45.48 -6.48
C PHE A 154 44.15 44.97 -6.96
N PRO A 155 44.45 43.66 -6.78
CA PRO A 155 45.63 43.05 -7.37
C PRO A 155 45.47 42.93 -8.89
N VAL A 156 46.56 42.62 -9.58
CA VAL A 156 46.49 42.24 -10.99
C VAL A 156 45.91 40.83 -11.07
N VAL A 157 44.81 40.67 -11.80
CA VAL A 157 44.18 39.38 -12.05
C VAL A 157 44.38 38.97 -13.50
N SER A 158 44.93 37.78 -13.72
CA SER A 158 45.03 37.16 -15.04
C SER A 158 44.17 35.89 -15.10
N ARG A 159 43.46 35.68 -16.21
CA ARG A 159 42.68 34.45 -16.46
C ARG A 159 43.58 33.49 -17.22
N THR A 160 44.10 32.49 -16.52
CA THR A 160 45.16 31.61 -17.04
C THR A 160 44.57 30.52 -17.93
N ASP A 161 43.44 29.95 -17.52
CA ASP A 161 42.64 29.00 -18.30
C ASP A 161 41.17 29.03 -17.82
N ASN A 162 40.31 28.19 -18.39
CA ASN A 162 38.89 28.09 -18.04
C ASN A 162 38.61 27.75 -16.56
N ASN A 163 39.60 27.27 -15.81
CA ASN A 163 39.45 26.80 -14.45
C ASN A 163 40.40 27.50 -13.47
N THR A 164 41.26 28.41 -13.92
CA THR A 164 42.31 29.00 -13.08
C THR A 164 42.51 30.48 -13.37
N VAL A 165 42.58 31.28 -12.30
CA VAL A 165 43.03 32.67 -12.34
C VAL A 165 44.31 32.84 -11.53
N THR A 166 45.14 33.83 -11.87
CA THR A 166 46.30 34.23 -11.06
C THR A 166 46.00 35.57 -10.42
N VAL A 167 46.27 35.68 -9.11
CA VAL A 167 46.16 36.91 -8.32
C VAL A 167 47.55 37.37 -7.92
N ASP A 168 47.99 38.49 -8.50
CA ASP A 168 49.33 39.05 -8.32
C ASP A 168 49.28 40.41 -7.59
N PHE A 169 49.91 40.45 -6.42
CA PHE A 169 50.04 41.63 -5.57
C PHE A 169 51.31 42.46 -5.89
N GLY A 170 52.02 42.15 -6.98
CA GLY A 170 53.22 42.84 -7.40
C GLY A 170 54.38 42.57 -6.44
N SER A 171 54.89 43.62 -5.80
CA SER A 171 55.97 43.49 -4.80
C SER A 171 55.48 43.24 -3.38
N PHE A 172 54.17 43.33 -3.13
CA PHE A 172 53.61 43.05 -1.81
C PHE A 172 53.45 41.54 -1.62
N VAL A 173 53.98 41.00 -0.53
CA VAL A 173 53.86 39.59 -0.16
C VAL A 173 52.79 39.47 0.93
N PRO A 174 51.59 38.95 0.62
CA PRO A 174 50.52 38.84 1.60
C PRO A 174 50.89 37.88 2.73
N THR A 175 50.58 38.26 3.97
CA THR A 175 50.76 37.41 5.14
C THR A 175 49.81 36.20 5.10
N VAL A 176 50.07 35.19 5.93
CA VAL A 176 49.34 33.92 5.90
C VAL A 176 47.83 34.13 5.97
N SER A 177 47.10 33.61 4.97
CA SER A 177 45.64 33.65 4.88
C SER A 177 45.02 35.06 5.03
N SER A 178 45.72 36.10 4.55
CA SER A 178 45.31 37.50 4.74
C SER A 178 44.28 37.99 3.74
N HIS A 179 44.12 37.33 2.58
CA HIS A 179 43.25 37.82 1.50
C HIS A 179 42.28 36.75 1.03
N ARG A 180 41.00 37.07 0.98
CA ARG A 180 39.95 36.21 0.42
C ARG A 180 39.72 36.56 -1.04
N VAL A 181 39.76 35.54 -1.89
CA VAL A 181 39.43 35.62 -3.32
C VAL A 181 38.06 35.01 -3.54
N LEU A 182 37.19 35.73 -4.25
CA LEU A 182 35.93 35.23 -4.78
C LEU A 182 36.00 35.26 -6.30
N VAL A 183 35.61 34.17 -6.95
CA VAL A 183 35.52 34.05 -8.41
C VAL A 183 34.09 33.64 -8.75
N GLN A 184 33.43 34.40 -9.62
CA GLN A 184 32.04 34.20 -10.00
C GLN A 184 31.95 34.20 -11.52
N PRO A 185 31.27 33.25 -12.18
CA PRO A 185 31.02 33.36 -13.61
C PRO A 185 30.05 34.51 -13.90
N VAL A 186 30.16 35.10 -15.08
CA VAL A 186 29.30 36.20 -15.57
C VAL A 186 28.24 35.68 -16.54
#